data_AF-A0A7W6TRC6-F1
#
_entry.id   AF-A0A7W6TRC6-F1
#
_cell.length_a   1.000
_cell.length_b   1.000
_cell.length_c   1.000
_cell.angle_alpha   90.00
_cell.angle_beta   90.00
_cell.angle_gamma   90.00
#
_symmetry.space_group_name_H-M   'P 1'
#
loop_
_entity.id
_entity.type
_entity.pdbx_description
1 polymer ?
#
loop_
_entity_poly.entity_id
_entity_poly.type
_entity_poly.pdbx_seq_one_letter_code
_entity_poly.pdbx_strand_id
1 'polypeptide(L)'
;MLPTSPGSGCAGITTTKRIISGYLAANVQAQRRASSDASGGSRFPADPQKTFDKQAVFWAPEVLPTVLAVRATSCVAPKNYVDFDNLPPGELRRAPDGWHAIVPLGGTKHRLWLREFPASGYAVVVDLPLDAHFEFRLGAARRFWLALQRRALGDSPLALPALKRRRLILALRAVDGWQEGNSYRQIAQGLFGSHRIAERAWKTDDLRSRTIRLVKLGQRLMRLRWRALLDKRRDRDDK
;
A
#
# COMPACT_ATOMS: atom_id res chain seq x y z
N MET A 1 13.49 50.41 0.97
CA MET A 1 14.60 49.92 0.13
C MET A 1 14.53 48.40 0.09
N LEU A 2 14.09 47.85 -1.05
CA LEU A 2 14.30 46.46 -1.43
C LEU A 2 15.80 46.25 -1.73
N PRO A 3 16.26 44.99 -1.70
CA PRO A 3 16.93 44.52 -2.89
C PRO A 3 16.39 43.20 -3.42
N THR A 4 16.42 43.18 -4.73
CA THR A 4 16.02 42.21 -5.75
C THR A 4 16.84 40.93 -5.73
N SER A 5 16.17 39.82 -6.08
CA SER A 5 16.78 38.61 -6.63
C SER A 5 17.46 38.90 -7.99
N PRO A 6 18.45 38.10 -8.42
CA PRO A 6 18.11 37.09 -9.43
C PRO A 6 18.92 35.79 -9.32
N GLY A 7 18.46 34.73 -9.98
CA GLY A 7 19.36 33.67 -10.45
C GLY A 7 18.97 32.23 -10.11
N SER A 8 18.22 31.64 -11.04
CA SER A 8 18.18 30.24 -11.45
C SER A 8 19.32 29.31 -10.98
N GLY A 9 18.96 28.09 -10.58
CA GLY A 9 19.90 27.00 -10.33
C GLY A 9 19.19 25.66 -10.14
N CYS A 10 18.78 25.05 -11.25
CA CYS A 10 18.35 23.65 -11.30
C CYS A 10 19.43 22.72 -10.73
N ALA A 11 19.08 21.88 -9.75
CA ALA A 11 19.84 20.67 -9.44
C ALA A 11 18.86 19.49 -9.44
N GLY A 12 18.94 18.70 -10.52
CA GLY A 12 18.10 17.54 -10.75
C GLY A 12 18.47 16.39 -9.81
N ILE A 13 17.45 15.73 -9.26
CA ILE A 13 17.62 14.43 -8.61
C ILE A 13 17.53 13.37 -9.70
N THR A 14 18.70 12.93 -10.15
CA THR A 14 18.92 11.69 -10.86
C THR A 14 18.62 10.54 -9.91
N THR A 15 17.61 9.73 -10.25
CA THR A 15 17.53 8.26 -10.07
C THR A 15 16.07 7.86 -9.81
N THR A 16 15.31 7.69 -10.90
CA THR A 16 14.40 6.57 -11.23
C THR A 16 13.67 6.97 -12.52
N LYS A 17 14.44 7.20 -13.60
CA LYS A 17 13.94 7.65 -14.92
C LYS A 17 14.32 6.69 -16.06
N ARG A 18 14.31 5.40 -15.77
CA ARG A 18 14.47 4.30 -16.74
C ARG A 18 13.48 3.23 -16.27
N ILE A 19 12.31 3.00 -16.86
CA ILE A 19 11.85 3.02 -18.24
C ILE A 19 10.42 3.56 -18.20
N ILE A 20 10.16 4.64 -18.95
CA ILE A 20 8.90 5.34 -19.31
C ILE A 20 9.31 6.83 -19.35
N SER A 21 9.89 7.27 -20.47
CA SER A 21 10.15 8.70 -20.69
C SER A 21 9.93 9.00 -22.17
N GLY A 22 9.03 9.95 -22.42
CA GLY A 22 8.72 10.49 -23.74
C GLY A 22 7.32 11.11 -23.79
N TYR A 23 6.27 10.32 -23.57
CA TYR A 23 4.91 10.72 -23.95
C TYR A 23 3.96 11.16 -22.81
N LEU A 24 4.33 10.97 -21.53
CA LEU A 24 3.38 11.13 -20.40
C LEU A 24 3.65 12.35 -19.48
N ALA A 25 4.61 13.22 -19.79
CA ALA A 25 5.10 14.19 -18.80
C ALA A 25 4.33 15.54 -18.74
N ALA A 26 3.44 15.84 -19.69
CA ALA A 26 2.85 17.19 -19.78
C ALA A 26 1.62 17.42 -18.87
N ASN A 27 0.83 16.39 -18.54
CA ASN A 27 -0.46 16.57 -17.85
C ASN A 27 -0.45 16.25 -16.34
N VAL A 28 0.69 15.80 -15.80
CA VAL A 28 0.80 15.27 -14.41
C VAL A 28 0.62 16.33 -13.32
N GLN A 29 0.90 17.61 -13.59
CA GLN A 29 1.01 18.63 -12.55
C GLN A 29 -0.29 19.42 -12.30
N ALA A 30 -1.20 19.51 -13.27
CA ALA A 30 -2.40 20.34 -13.15
C ALA A 30 -3.55 19.67 -12.39
N GLN A 31 -3.78 18.35 -12.56
CA GLN A 31 -4.95 17.65 -12.02
C GLN A 31 -4.80 17.11 -10.58
N ARG A 32 -3.58 17.01 -10.04
CA ARG A 32 -3.34 16.50 -8.67
C ARG A 32 -3.91 17.38 -7.55
N ARG A 33 -4.33 18.61 -7.86
CA ARG A 33 -4.85 19.56 -6.86
C ARG A 33 -6.36 19.44 -6.60
N ALA A 34 -7.12 18.69 -7.40
CA ALA A 34 -8.58 18.82 -7.42
C ALA A 34 -9.39 17.64 -6.85
N SER A 35 -8.82 16.48 -6.51
CA SER A 35 -9.62 15.38 -5.97
C SER A 35 -8.85 14.45 -5.03
N SER A 36 -9.00 14.66 -3.73
CA SER A 36 -8.69 13.63 -2.73
C SER A 36 -9.69 13.71 -1.59
N ASP A 37 -10.95 13.42 -1.90
CA ASP A 37 -11.94 13.10 -0.86
C ASP A 37 -11.63 11.71 -0.30
N ALA A 38 -11.19 11.69 0.97
CA ALA A 38 -11.23 10.66 2.01
C ALA A 38 -11.59 9.18 1.64
N SER A 39 -11.03 8.61 0.58
CA SER A 39 -11.38 7.25 0.11
C SER A 39 -10.40 6.16 0.56
N GLY A 40 -9.19 6.55 0.97
CA GLY A 40 -8.17 5.63 1.46
C GLY A 40 -8.43 5.32 2.92
N GLY A 41 -8.58 4.05 3.30
CA GLY A 41 -8.81 3.63 4.69
C GLY A 41 -7.65 3.90 5.69
N SER A 42 -6.72 4.78 5.32
CA SER A 42 -5.73 5.37 6.22
C SER A 42 -6.34 6.63 6.84
N ARG A 43 -6.44 6.66 8.17
CA ARG A 43 -6.85 7.85 8.93
C ARG A 43 -5.76 8.93 8.97
N PHE A 44 -4.56 8.60 8.51
CA PHE A 44 -3.42 9.49 8.44
C PHE A 44 -3.08 9.72 6.96
N PRO A 45 -3.22 10.94 6.42
CA PRO A 45 -2.87 11.18 5.02
C PRO A 45 -1.41 10.81 4.81
N ALA A 46 -1.18 9.84 3.92
CA ALA A 46 0.15 9.51 3.43
C ALA A 46 0.49 10.49 2.29
N ASP A 47 1.73 10.95 2.24
CA ASP A 47 2.16 11.83 1.16
C ASP A 47 2.24 10.99 -0.14
N PRO A 48 1.41 11.27 -1.15
CA PRO A 48 1.40 10.49 -2.39
C PRO A 48 2.69 10.66 -3.21
N GLN A 49 3.53 11.66 -2.90
CA GLN A 49 4.80 11.88 -3.58
C GLN A 49 5.95 11.09 -2.93
N LYS A 50 5.76 10.56 -1.71
CA LYS A 50 6.75 9.71 -1.04
C LYS A 50 6.46 8.25 -1.32
N THR A 51 7.51 7.47 -1.56
CA THR A 51 7.36 6.02 -1.73
C THR A 51 6.93 5.37 -0.42
N PHE A 52 6.16 4.28 -0.50
CA PHE A 52 5.59 3.60 0.66
C PHE A 52 6.62 3.16 1.71
N ASP A 53 7.82 2.79 1.27
CA ASP A 53 8.95 2.37 2.12
C ASP A 53 9.63 3.54 2.86
N LYS A 54 9.48 4.77 2.36
CA LYS A 54 10.08 5.98 2.94
C LYS A 54 9.16 6.74 3.89
N GLN A 55 7.96 6.20 4.18
CA GLN A 55 7.02 6.83 5.09
C GLN A 55 6.26 5.80 5.94
N ALA A 56 5.90 6.20 7.16
CA ALA A 56 5.02 5.41 8.00
C ALA A 56 3.57 5.55 7.50
N VAL A 57 3.05 4.49 6.87
CA VAL A 57 1.63 4.39 6.48
C VAL A 57 0.87 3.56 7.50
N PHE A 58 0.00 4.24 8.24
CA PHE A 58 -0.91 3.67 9.22
C PHE A 58 -2.23 3.27 8.57
N TRP A 59 -2.88 2.24 9.09
CA TRP A 59 -4.14 1.75 8.57
C TRP A 59 -5.09 1.47 9.73
N ALA A 60 -6.37 1.75 9.53
CA ALA A 60 -7.40 1.35 10.46
C ALA A 60 -7.55 -0.18 10.50
N PRO A 61 -7.83 -0.80 11.67
CA PRO A 61 -8.00 -2.25 11.77
C PRO A 61 -9.29 -2.78 11.13
N GLU A 62 -10.29 -1.91 10.89
CA GLU A 62 -11.50 -2.22 10.08
C GLU A 62 -11.21 -2.23 8.57
N VAL A 63 -10.06 -1.68 8.21
CA VAL A 63 -9.53 -1.61 6.87
C VAL A 63 -8.55 -2.77 6.80
N LEU A 64 -7.29 -2.62 7.18
CA LEU A 64 -6.29 -3.66 6.99
C LEU A 64 -6.35 -4.76 8.09
N PRO A 65 -6.72 -6.02 7.80
CA PRO A 65 -6.87 -7.06 8.83
C PRO A 65 -5.56 -7.50 9.47
N THR A 66 -4.41 -7.16 8.89
CA THR A 66 -3.11 -7.43 9.50
C THR A 66 -2.70 -6.39 10.54
N VAL A 67 -3.50 -5.34 10.76
CA VAL A 67 -3.36 -4.46 11.92
C VAL A 67 -3.95 -5.20 13.11
N LEU A 68 -3.11 -5.52 14.08
CA LEU A 68 -3.51 -6.27 15.27
C LEU A 68 -4.07 -5.31 16.31
N ALA A 69 -5.31 -5.55 16.74
CA ALA A 69 -5.85 -4.91 17.91
C ALA A 69 -5.18 -5.52 19.14
N VAL A 70 -4.55 -4.69 19.96
CA VAL A 70 -3.85 -5.16 21.14
C VAL A 70 -4.21 -4.35 22.37
N ARG A 71 -4.21 -5.02 23.51
CA ARG A 71 -4.36 -4.42 24.83
C ARG A 71 -3.13 -4.73 25.66
N ALA A 72 -2.70 -3.74 26.41
CA ALA A 72 -1.68 -3.95 27.41
C ALA A 72 -2.28 -4.64 28.62
N THR A 73 -1.52 -5.55 29.22
CA THR A 73 -1.81 -6.09 30.53
C THR A 73 -0.59 -5.93 31.42
N SER A 74 -0.82 -5.56 32.68
CA SER A 74 0.22 -5.60 33.70
C SER A 74 0.70 -7.05 33.84
N CYS A 75 2.00 -7.27 33.68
CA CYS A 75 2.60 -8.58 33.89
C CYS A 75 3.92 -8.39 34.64
N VAL A 76 4.14 -9.18 35.69
CA VAL A 76 5.40 -9.20 36.41
C VAL A 76 6.38 -10.03 35.56
N ALA A 77 7.31 -9.36 34.87
CA ALA A 77 8.37 -9.93 34.04
C ALA A 77 7.91 -10.74 32.80
N PRO A 78 7.31 -10.09 31.79
CA PRO A 78 7.07 -10.75 30.50
C PRO A 78 8.39 -11.15 29.83
N LYS A 79 8.53 -12.44 29.45
CA LYS A 79 9.67 -12.92 28.64
C LYS A 79 9.78 -12.20 27.29
N ASN A 80 8.63 -11.77 26.75
CA ASN A 80 8.52 -11.03 25.51
C ASN A 80 7.63 -9.81 25.74
N TYR A 81 8.16 -8.61 25.55
CA TYR A 81 7.42 -7.36 25.61
C TYR A 81 7.62 -6.55 24.32
N VAL A 82 6.72 -5.60 24.10
CA VAL A 82 6.89 -4.58 23.06
C VAL A 82 7.31 -3.30 23.75
N ASP A 83 8.45 -2.77 23.35
CA ASP A 83 8.93 -1.47 23.79
C ASP A 83 8.31 -0.39 22.89
N PHE A 84 7.22 0.22 23.37
CA PHE A 84 6.56 1.31 22.65
C PHE A 84 7.27 2.65 22.84
N ASP A 85 8.08 2.79 23.89
CA ASP A 85 8.76 4.03 24.25
C ASP A 85 10.00 4.27 23.37
N ASN A 86 10.66 3.18 22.95
CA ASN A 86 11.83 3.21 22.06
C ASN A 86 11.51 2.99 20.57
N LEU A 87 10.27 3.27 20.14
CA LEU A 87 9.93 3.20 18.72
C LEU A 87 10.59 4.32 17.90
N PRO A 88 10.99 4.06 16.64
CA PRO A 88 11.52 5.10 15.77
C PRO A 88 10.56 6.29 15.63
N PRO A 89 11.08 7.52 15.48
CA PRO A 89 10.24 8.71 15.32
C PRO A 89 9.22 8.56 14.19
N GLY A 90 7.95 8.86 14.50
CA GLY A 90 6.85 8.80 13.54
C GLY A 90 6.25 7.41 13.32
N GLU A 91 6.75 6.37 13.99
CA GLU A 91 6.15 5.03 14.00
C GLU A 91 5.09 4.83 15.08
N LEU A 92 4.92 5.79 16.00
CA LEU A 92 3.80 5.87 16.95
C LEU A 92 2.95 7.11 16.66
N ARG A 93 1.62 6.96 16.57
CA ARG A 93 0.69 8.07 16.38
C ARG A 93 -0.60 7.90 17.16
N ARG A 94 -1.15 9.01 17.64
CA ARG A 94 -2.49 9.09 18.26
C ARG A 94 -3.52 9.52 17.22
N ALA A 95 -4.69 8.89 17.27
CA ALA A 95 -5.90 9.22 16.51
C ALA A 95 -7.13 9.17 17.45
N PRO A 96 -8.31 9.63 17.00
CA PRO A 96 -9.53 9.61 17.83
C PRO A 96 -9.96 8.22 18.28
N ASP A 97 -9.60 7.17 17.53
CA ASP A 97 -9.89 5.77 17.83
C ASP A 97 -8.84 5.10 18.73
N GLY A 98 -7.74 5.78 19.05
CA GLY A 98 -6.68 5.25 19.90
C GLY A 98 -5.28 5.48 19.32
N TRP A 99 -4.36 4.60 19.67
CA TRP A 99 -2.96 4.65 19.30
C TRP A 99 -2.64 3.65 18.21
N HIS A 100 -1.88 4.09 17.23
CA HIS A 100 -1.41 3.28 16.12
C HIS A 100 0.10 3.23 16.19
N ALA A 101 0.65 2.01 16.24
CA ALA A 101 2.08 1.78 16.31
C ALA A 101 2.54 0.90 15.14
N ILE A 102 3.70 1.23 14.58
CA ILE A 102 4.45 0.38 13.67
C ILE A 102 5.65 -0.12 14.45
N VAL A 103 5.73 -1.43 14.65
CA VAL A 103 6.79 -2.06 15.42
C VAL A 103 7.68 -2.86 14.47
N PRO A 104 8.94 -2.46 14.25
CA PRO A 104 9.88 -3.20 13.43
C PRO A 104 10.40 -4.41 14.23
N LEU A 105 9.95 -5.62 13.89
CA LEU A 105 10.38 -6.88 14.53
C LEU A 105 10.64 -7.95 13.47
N GLY A 106 11.69 -8.75 13.66
CA GLY A 106 12.02 -9.87 12.75
C GLY A 106 12.22 -9.44 11.28
N GLY A 107 12.72 -8.23 11.04
CA GLY A 107 12.94 -7.69 9.69
C GLY A 107 11.66 -7.24 8.96
N THR A 108 10.52 -7.13 9.65
CA THR A 108 9.27 -6.64 9.07
C THR A 108 8.55 -5.64 9.97
N LYS A 109 7.65 -4.86 9.38
CA LYS A 109 6.85 -3.85 10.09
C LYS A 109 5.52 -4.45 10.53
N HIS A 110 5.36 -4.67 11.83
CA HIS A 110 4.09 -5.10 12.42
C HIS A 110 3.25 -3.86 12.78
N ARG A 111 1.97 -3.87 12.45
CA ARG A 111 1.06 -2.75 12.75
C ARG A 111 0.17 -3.13 13.91
N LEU A 112 0.18 -2.32 14.97
CA LEU A 112 -0.60 -2.52 16.17
C LEU A 112 -1.55 -1.33 16.35
N TRP A 113 -2.75 -1.61 16.82
CA TRP A 113 -3.72 -0.61 17.27
C TRP A 113 -4.05 -0.88 18.72
N LEU A 114 -3.98 0.17 19.56
CA LEU A 114 -4.28 0.13 20.98
C LEU A 114 -5.37 1.16 21.27
N ARG A 115 -6.45 0.77 21.94
CA ARG A 115 -7.48 1.72 22.35
C ARG A 115 -6.93 2.74 23.35
N GLU A 116 -6.14 2.25 24.31
CA GLU A 116 -5.52 3.03 25.37
C GLU A 116 -4.02 2.77 25.36
N PHE A 117 -3.23 3.83 25.53
CA PHE A 117 -1.78 3.68 25.67
C PHE A 117 -1.48 3.34 27.13
N PRO A 118 -0.69 2.31 27.37
CA PRO A 118 -0.52 1.82 28.73
C PRO A 118 0.50 2.66 29.54
N ALA A 119 0.61 2.45 30.87
CA ALA A 119 1.63 3.05 31.77
C ALA A 119 2.69 2.01 32.28
N SER A 120 3.97 2.19 31.90
CA SER A 120 5.08 1.21 31.59
C SER A 120 4.99 -0.34 31.83
N GLY A 121 5.79 -1.11 31.06
CA GLY A 121 6.18 -2.51 31.38
C GLY A 121 5.18 -3.65 31.07
N TYR A 122 4.82 -3.89 29.80
CA TYR A 122 3.63 -4.71 29.47
C TYR A 122 3.89 -6.05 28.78
N ALA A 123 3.07 -7.02 29.16
CA ALA A 123 2.66 -8.04 28.22
C ALA A 123 1.57 -7.49 27.28
N VAL A 124 1.56 -7.97 26.04
CA VAL A 124 0.60 -7.55 25.03
C VAL A 124 -0.36 -8.71 24.76
N VAL A 125 -1.66 -8.44 24.90
CA VAL A 125 -2.75 -9.35 24.51
C VAL A 125 -3.22 -8.95 23.11
N VAL A 126 -3.32 -9.91 22.20
CA VAL A 126 -3.87 -9.67 20.85
C VAL A 126 -5.34 -10.09 20.84
N ASP A 127 -6.23 -9.14 20.55
CA ASP A 127 -7.65 -9.42 20.39
C ASP A 127 -7.91 -9.87 18.94
N LEU A 128 -8.51 -11.05 18.76
CA LEU A 128 -8.80 -11.64 17.45
C LEU A 128 -10.31 -11.81 17.23
N PRO A 129 -10.97 -10.84 16.55
CA PRO A 129 -12.38 -10.97 16.18
C PRO A 129 -12.63 -12.15 15.26
N LEU A 130 -13.69 -12.92 15.54
CA LEU A 130 -14.19 -14.01 14.69
C LEU A 130 -15.00 -13.45 13.51
N ASP A 131 -14.33 -12.76 12.59
CA ASP A 131 -14.94 -12.11 11.43
C ASP A 131 -14.54 -12.80 10.10
N ALA A 132 -15.04 -12.28 8.97
CA ALA A 132 -14.71 -12.79 7.63
C ALA A 132 -13.20 -12.69 7.28
N HIS A 133 -12.41 -11.98 8.08
CA HIS A 133 -10.98 -11.80 7.91
C HIS A 133 -10.16 -12.52 9.00
N PHE A 134 -10.78 -13.37 9.81
CA PHE A 134 -10.15 -14.10 10.93
C PHE A 134 -8.83 -14.76 10.53
N GLU A 135 -8.78 -15.48 9.41
CA GLU A 135 -7.56 -16.15 8.92
C GLU A 135 -6.40 -15.18 8.67
N PHE A 136 -6.68 -13.99 8.15
CA PHE A 136 -5.65 -12.96 7.95
C PHE A 136 -5.14 -12.40 9.28
N ARG A 137 -6.05 -12.20 10.24
CA ARG A 137 -5.73 -11.70 11.59
C ARG A 137 -4.91 -12.74 12.36
N LEU A 138 -5.31 -14.00 12.33
CA LEU A 138 -4.60 -15.12 12.94
C LEU A 138 -3.19 -15.27 12.35
N GLY A 139 -3.06 -15.22 11.02
CA GLY A 139 -1.76 -15.24 10.36
C GLY A 139 -0.85 -14.08 10.76
N ALA A 140 -1.40 -12.86 10.88
CA ALA A 140 -0.67 -11.70 11.36
C ALA A 140 -0.24 -11.83 12.83
N ALA A 141 -1.13 -12.33 13.70
CA ALA A 141 -0.85 -12.56 15.12
C ALA A 141 0.22 -13.64 15.33
N ARG A 142 0.13 -14.76 14.60
CA ARG A 142 1.15 -15.82 14.62
C ARG A 142 2.51 -15.28 14.20
N ARG A 143 2.58 -14.47 13.15
CA ARG A 143 3.83 -13.85 12.70
C ARG A 143 4.38 -12.89 13.76
N PHE A 144 3.52 -12.09 14.36
CA PHE A 144 3.93 -11.17 15.43
C PHE A 144 4.51 -11.93 16.63
N TRP A 145 3.86 -13.02 17.05
CA TRP A 145 4.39 -13.91 18.09
C TRP A 145 5.75 -14.52 17.72
N LEU A 146 5.90 -15.03 16.48
CA LEU A 146 7.18 -15.56 16.02
C LEU A 146 8.28 -14.49 16.00
N ALA A 147 7.95 -13.25 15.65
CA ALA A 147 8.88 -12.13 15.66
C ALA A 147 9.36 -11.80 17.07
N LEU A 148 8.44 -11.78 18.05
CA LEU A 148 8.77 -11.64 19.47
C LEU A 148 9.70 -12.74 19.96
N GLN A 149 9.49 -13.97 19.48
CA GLN A 149 10.32 -15.14 19.77
C GLN A 149 11.64 -15.19 18.96
N ARG A 150 11.93 -14.17 18.13
CA ARG A 150 13.08 -14.13 17.22
C ARG A 150 13.18 -15.35 16.29
N ARG A 151 12.03 -15.89 15.88
CA ARG A 151 11.89 -17.04 14.97
C ARG A 151 11.60 -16.58 13.54
N ALA A 152 11.86 -17.47 12.57
CA ALA A 152 11.50 -17.23 11.17
C ALA A 152 9.98 -17.03 11.00
N LEU A 153 9.59 -15.95 10.30
CA LEU A 153 8.19 -15.52 10.21
C LEU A 153 7.36 -16.29 9.18
N GLY A 154 8.01 -16.92 8.19
CA GLY A 154 7.36 -17.51 7.02
C GLY A 154 6.79 -16.47 6.06
N ASP A 155 5.78 -16.85 5.28
CA ASP A 155 5.11 -15.97 4.31
C ASP A 155 4.13 -15.00 4.97
N SER A 156 3.97 -13.84 4.34
CA SER A 156 2.96 -12.85 4.76
C SER A 156 1.55 -13.41 4.52
N PRO A 157 0.58 -13.20 5.44
CA PRO A 157 -0.81 -13.58 5.21
C PRO A 157 -1.43 -12.87 3.99
N LEU A 158 -0.84 -11.73 3.58
CA LEU A 158 -1.22 -10.97 2.40
C LEU A 158 -0.32 -11.25 1.18
N ALA A 159 0.58 -12.23 1.25
CA ALA A 159 1.42 -12.58 0.12
C ALA A 159 0.55 -13.01 -1.06
N LEU A 160 0.78 -12.36 -2.20
CA LEU A 160 0.13 -12.72 -3.46
C LEU A 160 1.14 -13.45 -4.35
N PRO A 161 0.69 -14.46 -5.13
CA PRO A 161 1.51 -15.07 -6.16
C PRO A 161 2.10 -14.01 -7.09
N ALA A 162 3.34 -14.19 -7.53
CA ALA A 162 4.08 -13.19 -8.32
C ALA A 162 3.32 -12.73 -9.58
N LEU A 163 2.65 -13.67 -10.27
CA LEU A 163 1.85 -13.36 -11.45
C LEU A 163 0.63 -12.49 -11.12
N LYS A 164 -0.08 -12.80 -10.02
CA LYS A 164 -1.24 -12.01 -9.55
C LYS A 164 -0.81 -10.61 -9.15
N ARG A 165 0.29 -10.49 -8.38
CA ARG A 165 0.90 -9.19 -8.04
C ARG A 165 1.25 -8.37 -9.28
N ARG A 166 1.93 -8.99 -10.26
CA ARG A 166 2.29 -8.32 -11.53
C ARG A 166 1.06 -7.84 -12.29
N ARG A 167 0.01 -8.67 -12.38
CA ARG A 167 -1.25 -8.31 -13.05
C ARG A 167 -1.93 -7.11 -12.38
N LEU A 168 -1.96 -7.06 -11.05
CA LEU A 168 -2.53 -5.94 -10.30
C LEU A 168 -1.72 -4.65 -10.51
N ILE A 169 -0.38 -4.72 -10.47
CA ILE A 169 0.48 -3.57 -10.76
C ILE A 169 0.22 -3.03 -12.18
N LEU A 170 0.11 -3.91 -13.17
CA LEU A 170 -0.21 -3.51 -14.54
C LEU A 170 -1.61 -2.89 -14.64
N ALA A 171 -2.59 -3.40 -13.90
CA ALA A 171 -3.96 -2.86 -13.91
C ALA A 171 -4.03 -1.45 -13.28
N LEU A 172 -3.29 -1.22 -12.19
CA LEU A 172 -3.17 0.10 -11.57
C LEU A 172 -2.53 1.10 -12.55
N ARG A 173 -1.38 0.76 -13.14
CA ARG A 173 -0.73 1.60 -14.15
C ARG A 173 -1.62 1.85 -15.38
N ALA A 174 -2.40 0.85 -15.79
CA ALA A 174 -3.31 0.99 -16.91
C ALA A 174 -4.44 2.00 -16.62
N VAL A 175 -5.01 1.97 -15.41
CA VAL A 175 -6.07 2.91 -15.04
C VAL A 175 -5.52 4.32 -14.76
N ASP A 176 -4.28 4.45 -14.30
CA ASP A 176 -3.59 5.74 -14.20
C ASP A 176 -3.47 6.38 -15.60
N GLY A 177 -2.92 5.63 -16.57
CA GLY A 177 -2.82 6.11 -17.95
C GLY A 177 -4.18 6.42 -18.59
N TRP A 178 -5.22 5.66 -18.27
CA TRP A 178 -6.58 5.93 -18.73
C TRP A 178 -7.17 7.21 -18.14
N GLN A 179 -6.93 7.49 -16.85
CA GLN A 179 -7.37 8.74 -16.20
C GLN A 179 -6.68 9.97 -16.78
N GLU A 180 -5.45 9.83 -17.28
CA GLU A 180 -4.74 10.87 -18.02
C GLU A 180 -5.27 11.10 -19.45
N GLY A 181 -6.31 10.37 -19.87
CA GLY A 181 -6.93 10.50 -21.19
C GLY A 181 -6.20 9.76 -22.32
N ASN A 182 -5.22 8.91 -22.00
CA ASN A 182 -4.49 8.16 -23.02
C ASN A 182 -5.39 7.13 -23.71
N SER A 183 -5.19 6.96 -25.02
CA SER A 183 -5.81 5.87 -25.76
C SER A 183 -5.29 4.50 -25.29
N TYR A 184 -6.08 3.44 -25.47
CA TYR A 184 -5.62 2.07 -25.17
C TYR A 184 -4.31 1.70 -25.87
N ARG A 185 -4.02 2.30 -27.04
CA ARG A 185 -2.76 2.07 -27.77
C ARG A 185 -1.58 2.68 -27.03
N GLN A 186 -1.69 3.94 -26.61
CA GLN A 186 -0.67 4.62 -25.82
C GLN A 186 -0.43 3.93 -24.48
N ILE A 187 -1.50 3.49 -23.81
CA ILE A 187 -1.40 2.72 -22.56
C ILE A 187 -0.63 1.41 -22.82
N ALA A 188 -0.97 0.66 -23.87
CA ALA A 188 -0.27 -0.57 -24.21
C ALA A 188 1.22 -0.32 -24.52
N GLN A 189 1.55 0.77 -25.23
CA GLN A 189 2.93 1.15 -25.53
C GLN A 189 3.72 1.40 -24.25
N GLY A 190 3.13 2.10 -23.28
CA GLY A 190 3.74 2.32 -21.97
C GLY A 190 3.92 1.05 -21.13
N LEU A 191 2.97 0.10 -21.20
CA LEU A 191 2.99 -1.11 -20.38
C LEU A 191 3.86 -2.25 -20.96
N PHE A 192 3.86 -2.40 -22.28
CA PHE A 192 4.47 -3.55 -22.97
C PHE A 192 5.61 -3.17 -23.91
N GLY A 193 5.82 -1.87 -24.15
CA GLY A 193 6.82 -1.34 -25.07
C GLY A 193 6.28 -1.18 -26.49
N SER A 194 6.63 -0.07 -27.14
CA SER A 194 6.13 0.26 -28.48
C SER A 194 6.50 -0.75 -29.56
N HIS A 195 7.67 -1.40 -29.44
CA HIS A 195 8.14 -2.41 -30.38
C HIS A 195 7.24 -3.66 -30.47
N ARG A 196 6.37 -3.89 -29.47
CA ARG A 196 5.47 -5.04 -29.44
C ARG A 196 4.10 -4.76 -30.05
N ILE A 197 3.83 -3.52 -30.44
CA ILE A 197 2.51 -3.08 -30.87
C ILE A 197 2.50 -2.92 -32.37
N ALA A 198 1.66 -3.72 -33.04
CA ALA A 198 1.53 -3.67 -34.47
C ALA A 198 1.01 -2.29 -34.93
N GLU A 199 1.71 -1.66 -35.88
CA GLU A 199 1.31 -0.34 -36.35
C GLU A 199 -0.04 -0.35 -37.08
N ARG A 200 -0.25 -1.36 -37.93
CA ARG A 200 -1.42 -1.49 -38.81
C ARG A 200 -2.51 -2.40 -38.26
N ALA A 201 -2.16 -3.40 -37.45
CA ALA A 201 -3.07 -4.44 -36.97
C ALA A 201 -3.60 -4.22 -35.52
N TRP A 202 -3.42 -3.03 -34.95
CA TRP A 202 -3.79 -2.74 -33.55
C TRP A 202 -5.25 -3.12 -33.18
N LYS A 203 -6.20 -2.99 -34.11
CA LYS A 203 -7.62 -3.28 -33.83
C LYS A 203 -7.88 -4.76 -33.49
N THR A 204 -7.08 -5.68 -34.02
CA THR A 204 -7.21 -7.14 -33.85
C THR A 204 -6.12 -7.75 -32.96
N ASP A 205 -5.26 -6.92 -32.39
CA ASP A 205 -4.11 -7.32 -31.57
C ASP A 205 -4.56 -7.83 -30.18
N ASP A 206 -4.01 -8.96 -29.69
CA ASP A 206 -4.29 -9.46 -28.33
C ASP A 206 -3.86 -8.42 -27.26
N LEU A 207 -2.81 -7.64 -27.52
CA LEU A 207 -2.38 -6.59 -26.60
C LEU A 207 -3.45 -5.50 -26.41
N ARG A 208 -4.29 -5.23 -27.42
CA ARG A 208 -5.45 -4.33 -27.27
C ARG A 208 -6.44 -4.90 -26.27
N SER A 209 -6.87 -6.15 -26.50
CA SER A 209 -7.82 -6.84 -25.62
C SER A 209 -7.28 -6.98 -24.19
N ARG A 210 -6.00 -7.32 -24.04
CA ARG A 210 -5.30 -7.40 -22.76
C ARG A 210 -5.28 -6.04 -22.04
N THR A 211 -5.00 -4.95 -22.76
CA THR A 211 -4.97 -3.60 -22.18
C THR A 211 -6.36 -3.17 -21.72
N ILE A 212 -7.40 -3.41 -22.52
CA ILE A 212 -8.80 -3.13 -22.12
C ILE A 212 -9.16 -3.89 -20.84
N ARG A 213 -8.81 -5.19 -20.75
CA ARG A 213 -9.03 -5.99 -19.53
C ARG A 213 -8.30 -5.43 -18.31
N LEU A 214 -7.07 -4.94 -18.48
CA LEU A 214 -6.30 -4.30 -17.40
C LEU A 214 -6.93 -2.99 -16.93
N VAL A 215 -7.38 -2.12 -17.85
CA VAL A 215 -8.07 -0.88 -17.50
C VAL A 215 -9.37 -1.18 -16.75
N LYS A 216 -10.19 -2.11 -17.25
CA LYS A 216 -11.43 -2.53 -16.58
C LYS A 216 -11.17 -3.09 -15.17
N LEU A 217 -10.10 -3.89 -15.02
CA LEU A 217 -9.68 -4.40 -13.72
C LEU A 217 -9.26 -3.25 -12.79
N GLY A 218 -8.44 -2.30 -13.26
CA GLY A 218 -8.02 -1.14 -12.48
C GLY A 218 -9.19 -0.26 -12.04
N GLN A 219 -10.14 0.03 -12.94
CA GLN A 219 -11.37 0.75 -12.61
C GLN A 219 -12.20 0.01 -11.55
N ARG A 220 -12.29 -1.31 -11.65
CA ARG A 220 -12.96 -2.14 -10.62
C ARG A 220 -12.24 -2.04 -9.27
N LEU A 221 -10.91 -2.04 -9.25
CA LEU A 221 -10.10 -1.88 -8.04
C LEU A 221 -10.18 -0.48 -7.42
N MET A 222 -10.45 0.55 -8.21
CA MET A 222 -10.71 1.90 -7.67
C MET A 222 -12.10 2.00 -7.05
N ARG A 223 -13.11 1.35 -7.65
CA ARG A 223 -14.50 1.33 -7.16
C ARG A 223 -14.67 0.45 -5.93
N LEU A 224 -14.10 -0.75 -5.99
CA LEU A 224 -14.09 -1.67 -4.87
C LEU A 224 -12.94 -1.23 -3.98
N ARG A 225 -13.25 -0.69 -2.79
CA ARG A 225 -12.24 -0.49 -1.73
C ARG A 225 -11.36 -1.74 -1.69
N TRP A 226 -10.07 -1.57 -1.40
CA TRP A 226 -9.01 -2.59 -1.31
C TRP A 226 -9.44 -3.98 -0.75
N ARG A 227 -10.53 -4.07 0.04
CA ARG A 227 -11.28 -5.27 0.44
C ARG A 227 -11.45 -6.32 -0.66
N ALA A 228 -11.69 -5.94 -1.93
CA ALA A 228 -11.82 -6.90 -3.02
C ALA A 228 -10.53 -7.65 -3.36
N LEU A 229 -9.36 -7.14 -2.95
CA LEU A 229 -8.08 -7.83 -3.10
C LEU A 229 -7.87 -8.93 -2.06
N LEU A 230 -8.59 -8.87 -0.94
CA LEU A 230 -8.50 -9.85 0.15
C LEU A 230 -9.50 -11.00 0.01
N ASP A 231 -10.53 -10.84 -0.80
CA ASP A 231 -11.53 -11.88 -0.97
C ASP A 231 -10.96 -13.00 -1.85
N LYS A 232 -10.50 -14.07 -1.19
CA LYS A 232 -10.01 -15.29 -1.85
C LYS A 232 -11.12 -16.04 -2.57
N ARG A 233 -12.41 -15.73 -2.36
CA ARG A 233 -13.53 -16.54 -2.88
C ARG A 233 -13.84 -16.31 -4.35
N ARG A 234 -13.48 -15.18 -4.95
CA ARG A 234 -13.96 -14.82 -6.30
C ARG A 234 -13.11 -15.33 -7.47
N ASP A 235 -11.93 -15.90 -7.22
CA ASP A 235 -11.09 -16.48 -8.29
C ASP A 235 -11.55 -17.89 -8.71
N ARG A 236 -12.60 -18.46 -8.08
CA ARG A 236 -13.02 -19.85 -8.32
C ARG A 236 -14.22 -20.00 -9.30
N ASP A 237 -14.89 -18.90 -9.66
CA ASP A 237 -16.14 -18.94 -10.44
C ASP A 237 -16.01 -18.47 -11.91
N ASP A 238 -14.82 -18.09 -12.37
CA ASP A 238 -14.58 -17.73 -13.78
C ASP A 238 -13.83 -18.88 -14.50
N LYS A 239 -14.45 -20.06 -14.58
CA LYS A 239 -13.99 -21.16 -15.44
C LYS A 239 -15.09 -21.61 -16.39
#